data_AF-A0A662DDZ1-F1
#
_entry.id   AF-A0A662DDZ1-F1
#
_cell.length_a   1.000
_cell.length_b   1.000
_cell.length_c   1.000
_cell.angle_alpha   90.00
_cell.angle_beta   90.00
_cell.angle_gamma   90.00
#
_symmetry.space_group_name_H-M   'P 1'
#
loop_
_entity.id
_entity.type
_entity.pdbx_description
1 polymer ?
#
loop_
_entity_poly.entity_id
_entity_poly.type
_entity_poly.pdbx_seq_one_letter_code
_entity_poly.pdbx_strand_id
1 'polypeptide(L)'
;MFSLNTSTITQDSTSLLIFSDPIISSANLRGKDLRKVCSEFEAIFLNYLLQQMRKTIPKSGLMEEGLTQEIYEEQWYTALAHKMAEEGGIGLAKILYRQLSKSKKYKEILSEQESKTLYFRLNKR
;
A
#
# COMPACT_ATOMS: atom_id res chain seq x y z
N MET A 1 -34.51 -11.17 29.21
CA MET A 1 -34.68 -9.81 29.78
C MET A 1 -33.54 -9.59 30.76
N PHE A 2 -32.93 -8.40 30.75
CA PHE A 2 -31.74 -7.93 31.49
C PHE A 2 -30.38 -8.09 30.79
N SER A 3 -30.10 -7.04 30.01
CA SER A 3 -28.80 -6.48 29.65
C SER A 3 -28.03 -6.00 30.89
N LEU A 4 -26.70 -6.07 30.87
CA LEU A 4 -25.72 -5.08 31.37
C LEU A 4 -24.32 -5.52 30.85
N ASN A 5 -23.80 -4.86 29.81
CA ASN A 5 -22.76 -3.83 29.84
C ASN A 5 -21.31 -4.37 29.97
N THR A 6 -20.58 -4.41 28.85
CA THR A 6 -19.12 -4.64 28.78
C THR A 6 -18.43 -3.43 28.15
N SER A 7 -18.44 -2.30 28.85
CA SER A 7 -17.47 -1.23 28.62
C SER A 7 -16.14 -1.62 29.25
N THR A 8 -15.23 -2.21 28.47
CA THR A 8 -13.75 -2.14 28.58
C THR A 8 -13.10 -3.24 27.73
N ILE A 9 -12.84 -2.94 26.46
CA ILE A 9 -11.61 -3.25 25.70
C ILE A 9 -11.69 -2.29 24.50
N THR A 10 -11.23 -1.07 24.74
CA THR A 10 -10.87 -0.11 23.70
C THR A 10 -9.35 -0.04 23.66
N GLN A 11 -8.80 0.14 22.45
CA GLN A 11 -7.40 0.04 22.01
C GLN A 11 -7.17 -1.33 21.34
N ASP A 12 -7.14 -1.49 20.02
CA ASP A 12 -6.55 -0.62 19.01
C ASP A 12 -7.32 -0.77 17.68
N SER A 13 -8.14 0.23 17.35
CA SER A 13 -9.06 0.22 16.21
C SER A 13 -8.37 0.53 14.86
N THR A 14 -7.04 0.66 14.83
CA THR A 14 -6.31 1.14 13.65
C THR A 14 -5.81 0.02 12.73
N SER A 15 -5.72 -1.21 13.20
CA SER A 15 -5.32 -2.38 12.38
C SER A 15 -6.43 -2.92 11.47
N LEU A 16 -7.68 -2.54 11.70
CA LEU A 16 -8.84 -2.94 10.88
C LEU A 16 -9.19 -1.97 9.75
N LEU A 17 -8.49 -0.83 9.63
CA LEU A 17 -8.74 0.15 8.56
C LEU A 17 -7.85 -0.04 7.33
N ILE A 18 -6.93 -1.01 7.33
CA ILE A 18 -6.03 -1.26 6.19
C ILE A 18 -6.70 -2.10 5.10
N PHE A 19 -7.79 -2.83 5.40
CA PHE A 19 -8.37 -3.83 4.49
C PHE A 19 -9.73 -3.43 3.88
N SER A 20 -10.27 -2.25 4.21
CA SER A 20 -11.63 -1.85 3.83
C SER A 20 -11.73 -1.01 2.56
N ASP A 21 -10.61 -0.50 2.04
CA ASP A 21 -10.64 0.30 0.82
C ASP A 21 -10.64 -0.64 -0.39
N PRO A 22 -11.75 -0.69 -1.17
CA PRO A 22 -11.80 -1.50 -2.37
C PRO A 22 -10.67 -1.04 -3.28
N ILE A 23 -9.80 -1.99 -3.65
CA ILE A 23 -8.71 -1.89 -4.65
C ILE A 23 -8.74 -0.52 -5.31
N ILE A 24 -7.94 0.38 -4.72
CA ILE A 24 -7.98 1.82 -4.90
C ILE A 24 -8.33 2.17 -6.35
N SER A 25 -9.54 2.70 -6.54
CA SER A 25 -9.96 3.23 -7.84
C SER A 25 -8.94 4.27 -8.27
N SER A 26 -8.15 3.93 -9.30
CA SER A 26 -7.08 4.78 -9.87
C SER A 26 -7.58 6.14 -10.36
N ALA A 27 -8.88 6.38 -10.29
CA ALA A 27 -9.57 7.55 -10.78
C ALA A 27 -9.29 8.85 -10.00
N ASN A 28 -8.90 8.83 -8.70
CA ASN A 28 -8.81 10.10 -7.95
C ASN A 28 -7.84 10.21 -6.76
N LEU A 29 -6.72 9.47 -6.74
CA LEU A 29 -5.68 9.70 -5.74
C LEU A 29 -5.00 11.07 -5.96
N ARG A 30 -4.92 11.90 -4.91
CA ARG A 30 -4.11 13.13 -4.91
C ARG A 30 -2.63 12.76 -4.74
N GLY A 31 -1.71 13.65 -5.15
CA GLY A 31 -0.28 13.31 -5.24
C GLY A 31 0.37 12.80 -3.95
N LYS A 32 -0.07 13.29 -2.79
CA LYS A 32 0.42 12.84 -1.46
C LYS A 32 -0.10 11.45 -1.11
N ASP A 33 -1.36 11.17 -1.42
CA ASP A 33 -2.01 9.89 -1.16
C ASP A 33 -1.42 8.79 -2.06
N LEU A 34 -1.17 9.12 -3.33
CA LEU A 34 -0.52 8.20 -4.27
C LEU A 34 0.89 7.79 -3.81
N ARG A 35 1.67 8.72 -3.26
CA ARG A 35 3.02 8.41 -2.74
C ARG A 35 2.95 7.49 -1.52
N LYS A 36 1.99 7.73 -0.62
CA LYS A 36 1.78 6.90 0.57
C LYS A 36 1.40 5.46 0.18
N VAL A 37 0.43 5.31 -0.72
CA VAL A 37 -0.01 4.01 -1.24
C VAL A 37 1.14 3.25 -1.92
N CYS A 38 1.96 3.94 -2.72
CA CYS A 38 3.12 3.31 -3.35
C CYS A 38 4.15 2.83 -2.30
N SER A 39 4.35 3.58 -1.21
CA SER A 39 5.23 3.21 -0.11
C SER A 39 4.70 2.00 0.66
N GLU A 40 3.40 1.95 0.92
CA GLU A 40 2.74 0.81 1.59
C GLU A 40 2.82 -0.45 0.73
N PHE A 41 2.64 -0.33 -0.59
CA PHE A 41 2.84 -1.44 -1.51
C PHE A 41 4.29 -1.96 -1.48
N GLU A 42 5.28 -1.07 -1.45
CA GLU A 42 6.69 -1.45 -1.33
C GLU A 42 6.97 -2.20 -0.01
N ALA A 43 6.34 -1.78 1.10
CA ALA A 43 6.45 -2.49 2.38
C ALA A 43 5.89 -3.92 2.30
N ILE A 44 4.71 -4.11 1.69
CA ILE A 44 4.11 -5.45 1.50
C ILE A 44 5.02 -6.33 0.64
N PHE A 45 5.55 -5.77 -0.45
CA PHE A 45 6.45 -6.49 -1.35
C PHE A 45 7.75 -6.89 -0.64
N LEU A 46 8.35 -5.98 0.14
CA LEU A 46 9.54 -6.26 0.93
C LEU A 46 9.29 -7.35 1.97
N ASN A 47 8.16 -7.31 2.68
CA ASN A 47 7.80 -8.35 3.64
C ASN A 47 7.72 -9.72 2.96
N TYR A 48 7.01 -9.80 1.83
CA TYR A 48 6.94 -11.03 1.03
C TYR A 48 8.33 -11.51 0.61
N LEU A 49 9.18 -10.61 0.11
CA LEU A 49 10.53 -10.95 -0.34
C LEU A 49 11.39 -11.48 0.81
N LEU A 50 11.37 -10.84 1.97
CA LEU A 50 12.10 -11.28 3.16
C LEU A 50 11.63 -12.66 3.63
N GLN A 51 10.32 -12.91 3.62
CA GLN A 51 9.77 -14.23 3.93
C GLN A 51 10.21 -15.30 2.93
N GLN A 52 10.23 -15.00 1.63
CA GLN A 52 10.73 -15.95 0.62
C GLN A 52 12.22 -16.22 0.80
N MET A 53 13.02 -15.19 1.12
CA MET A 53 14.44 -15.37 1.43
C MET A 53 14.64 -16.30 2.64
N ARG A 54 13.87 -16.12 3.72
CA ARG A 54 13.91 -17.03 4.89
C ARG A 54 13.63 -18.47 4.50
N LYS A 55 12.63 -18.71 3.65
CA LYS A 55 12.25 -20.06 3.20
C LYS A 55 13.37 -20.79 2.43
N THR A 56 14.35 -20.06 1.90
CA THR A 56 15.52 -20.67 1.23
C THR A 56 16.60 -21.15 2.20
N ILE A 57 16.54 -20.75 3.47
CA ILE A 57 17.50 -21.18 4.49
C ILE A 57 17.05 -22.56 5.01
N PRO A 58 17.87 -23.62 4.85
CA PRO A 58 17.51 -24.94 5.34
C PRO A 58 17.40 -24.91 6.87
N LYS A 59 16.25 -25.33 7.38
CA LYS A 59 16.03 -25.46 8.83
C LYS A 59 16.89 -26.60 9.35
N SER A 60 17.90 -26.30 10.17
CA SER A 60 18.71 -27.33 10.82
C SER A 60 17.86 -28.07 11.85
N GLY A 61 17.80 -29.40 11.76
CA GLY A 61 16.96 -30.27 12.61
C GLY A 61 17.32 -30.35 14.10
N LEU A 62 18.04 -29.36 14.63
CA LEU A 62 18.48 -29.27 16.02
C LEU A 62 17.59 -28.36 16.89
N MET A 63 16.71 -27.54 16.29
CA MET A 63 15.70 -26.77 17.01
C MET A 63 14.35 -26.94 16.30
N GLU A 64 13.33 -27.40 17.03
CA GLU A 64 11.94 -27.28 16.57
C GLU A 64 11.56 -25.79 16.58
N GLU A 65 11.10 -25.27 15.44
CA GLU A 65 10.50 -23.94 15.39
C GLU A 65 9.18 -23.97 16.18
N GLY A 66 9.14 -23.25 17.29
CA GLY A 66 7.91 -23.06 18.04
C GLY A 66 6.97 -22.08 17.34
N LEU A 67 5.66 -22.30 17.41
CA LEU A 67 4.63 -21.41 16.88
C LEU A 67 4.82 -19.95 17.32
N THR A 68 5.25 -19.72 18.56
CA THR A 68 5.54 -18.39 19.10
C THR A 68 6.67 -17.68 18.35
N GLN A 69 7.71 -18.42 17.97
CA GLN A 69 8.84 -17.87 17.23
C GLN A 69 8.42 -17.49 15.82
N GLU A 70 7.63 -18.33 15.14
CA GLU A 70 7.10 -18.04 13.80
C GLU A 70 6.28 -16.75 13.78
N ILE A 71 5.33 -16.61 14.71
CA ILE A 71 4.50 -15.40 14.82
C ILE A 71 5.36 -14.15 15.10
N TYR A 72 6.33 -14.25 16.01
CA TYR A 72 7.23 -13.14 16.32
C TYR A 72 8.07 -12.74 15.11
N GLU A 73 8.63 -13.71 14.39
CA GLU A 73 9.42 -13.47 13.19
C GLU A 73 8.58 -12.81 12.09
N GLU A 74 7.36 -13.27 11.84
CA GLU A 74 6.44 -12.65 10.88
C GLU A 74 6.17 -11.17 11.21
N GLN A 75 5.91 -10.87 12.48
CA GLN A 75 5.71 -9.49 12.94
C GLN A 75 6.99 -8.66 12.80
N TRP A 76 8.15 -9.25 13.10
CA TRP A 76 9.45 -8.61 12.96
C TRP A 76 9.76 -8.27 11.50
N TYR A 77 9.56 -9.21 10.56
CA TYR A 77 9.71 -8.94 9.13
C TYR A 77 8.74 -7.88 8.63
N THR A 78 7.51 -7.88 9.13
CA THR A 78 6.52 -6.86 8.80
C THR A 78 7.00 -5.47 9.24
N ALA A 79 7.42 -5.32 10.50
CA ALA A 79 7.93 -4.04 11.03
C ALA A 79 9.20 -3.59 10.29
N LEU A 80 10.11 -4.52 10.00
CA LEU A 80 11.33 -4.25 9.24
C LEU A 80 11.00 -3.77 7.82
N ALA A 81 10.10 -4.45 7.12
CA ALA A 81 9.71 -4.08 5.76
C ALA A 81 9.05 -2.69 5.71
N HIS A 82 8.22 -2.34 6.69
CA HIS A 82 7.66 -1.00 6.83
C HIS A 82 8.75 0.06 7.02
N LYS A 83 9.73 -0.19 7.89
CA LYS A 83 10.85 0.74 8.11
C LYS A 83 11.72 0.91 6.88
N MET A 84 12.04 -0.19 6.20
CA MET A 84 12.81 -0.15 4.95
C MET A 84 12.06 0.66 3.88
N ALA A 85 10.75 0.46 3.73
CA ALA A 85 9.96 1.21 2.75
C ALA A 85 9.86 2.72 3.08
N GLU A 86 9.74 3.09 4.37
CA GLU A 86 9.75 4.49 4.81
C GLU A 86 11.05 5.23 4.42
N GLU A 87 12.19 4.55 4.52
CA GLU A 87 13.51 5.09 4.16
C GLU A 87 13.80 5.04 2.64
N GLY A 88 12.89 4.46 1.85
CA GLY A 88 12.99 4.40 0.39
C GLY A 88 13.38 3.03 -0.17
N GLY A 89 13.62 2.04 0.69
CA GLY A 89 13.66 0.62 0.39
C GLY A 89 14.48 0.26 -0.85
N ILE A 90 13.83 -0.42 -1.79
CA ILE A 90 14.41 -0.82 -3.09
C ILE A 90 14.09 0.19 -4.20
N GLY A 91 13.38 1.28 -3.87
CA GLY A 91 12.97 2.33 -4.79
C GLY A 91 11.74 1.99 -5.63
N LEU A 92 11.01 0.92 -5.29
CA LEU A 92 9.84 0.47 -6.06
C LEU A 92 8.70 1.50 -5.98
N ALA A 93 8.47 2.09 -4.80
CA ALA A 93 7.45 3.12 -4.64
C ALA A 93 7.66 4.31 -5.57
N LYS A 94 8.92 4.72 -5.79
CA LYS A 94 9.29 5.82 -6.69
C LYS A 94 9.00 5.48 -8.15
N ILE A 95 9.29 4.24 -8.56
CA ILE A 95 9.01 3.78 -9.92
C ILE A 95 7.49 3.75 -10.15
N LEU A 96 6.73 3.17 -9.22
CA LEU A 96 5.26 3.11 -9.30
C LEU A 96 4.65 4.50 -9.35
N TYR A 97 5.07 5.40 -8.46
CA TYR A 97 4.61 6.79 -8.45
C TYR A 97 4.85 7.47 -9.79
N ARG A 98 6.04 7.29 -10.40
CA ARG A 98 6.37 7.88 -11.70
C ARG A 98 5.50 7.34 -12.83
N GLN A 99 5.14 6.06 -12.82
CA GLN A 99 4.28 5.49 -13.86
C GLN A 99 2.82 5.94 -13.70
N LEU A 100 2.31 5.93 -12.47
CA LEU A 100 0.94 6.32 -12.17
C LEU A 100 0.69 7.82 -12.38
N SER A 101 1.65 8.66 -11.98
CA SER A 101 1.58 10.12 -12.20
C SER A 101 1.63 10.50 -13.69
N LYS A 102 2.42 9.79 -14.51
CA LYS A 102 2.42 9.97 -15.97
C LYS A 102 1.06 9.66 -16.57
N SER A 103 0.46 8.51 -16.22
CA SER A 103 -0.87 8.11 -16.70
C SER A 103 -1.94 9.18 -16.41
N LYS A 104 -1.94 9.74 -15.18
CA LYS A 104 -2.88 10.81 -14.80
C LYS A 104 -2.68 12.08 -15.65
N LYS A 105 -1.43 12.48 -15.87
CA LYS A 105 -1.10 13.66 -16.69
C LYS A 105 -1.61 13.54 -18.13
N TYR A 106 -1.54 12.35 -18.73
CA TYR A 106 -2.08 12.12 -20.07
C TYR A 106 -3.60 12.30 -20.14
N LYS A 107 -4.34 11.92 -19.10
CA LYS A 107 -5.80 12.07 -19.03
C LYS A 107 -6.24 13.53 -18.85
N GLU A 108 -5.52 14.30 -18.03
CA GLU A 108 -5.76 15.73 -17.85
C GLU A 108 -5.52 16.51 -19.15
N ILE A 109 -4.41 16.23 -19.85
CA ILE A 109 -4.09 16.87 -21.13
C ILE A 109 -5.16 16.58 -22.20
N LEU A 110 -5.66 15.33 -22.31
CA LEU A 110 -6.71 15.01 -23.28
C LEU A 110 -8.01 15.80 -23.02
N SER A 111 -8.45 15.89 -21.75
CA SER A 111 -9.68 16.61 -21.38
C SER A 111 -9.60 18.12 -21.66
N GLU A 112 -8.41 18.71 -21.52
CA GLU A 112 -8.19 20.14 -21.75
C GLU A 112 -8.07 20.46 -23.25
N GLN A 113 -7.48 19.56 -24.04
CA GLN A 113 -7.38 19.71 -25.50
C GLN A 113 -8.75 19.54 -26.18
N GLU A 114 -9.58 18.60 -25.72
CA GLU A 114 -10.95 18.41 -26.22
C GLU A 114 -11.81 19.66 -25.98
N SER A 115 -11.67 20.29 -24.82
CA SER A 115 -12.41 21.51 -24.45
C SER A 115 -12.02 22.72 -25.32
N LYS A 116 -10.72 22.92 -25.56
CA LYS A 116 -10.21 23.99 -26.44
C LYS A 116 -10.63 23.78 -27.90
N THR A 117 -10.63 22.53 -28.34
CA THR A 117 -11.05 22.15 -29.70
C THR A 117 -12.54 22.37 -29.90
N LEU A 118 -13.38 22.02 -28.91
CA LEU A 118 -14.83 22.25 -28.95
C LEU A 118 -15.18 23.74 -28.94
N TYR A 119 -14.53 24.53 -28.09
CA TYR A 119 -14.71 25.98 -28.05
C TYR A 119 -14.41 26.63 -29.41
N PHE A 120 -13.28 26.26 -30.03
CA PHE A 120 -12.92 26.76 -31.36
C PHE A 120 -13.92 26.34 -32.45
N ARG A 121 -14.53 25.16 -32.32
CA ARG A 121 -15.53 24.64 -33.28
C ARG A 121 -16.89 25.35 -33.14
N LEU A 122 -17.24 25.81 -31.94
CA LEU A 122 -18.50 26.54 -31.66
C LEU A 122 -18.42 28.03 -32.04
N ASN A 123 -17.26 28.66 -31.89
CA ASN A 123 -17.08 30.10 -32.14
C ASN A 123 -16.68 30.45 -33.59
N LYS A 124 -16.77 29.47 -34.51
CA LYS A 124 -16.45 29.62 -35.95
C LYS A 124 -17.69 29.44 -36.84
N ARG A 125 -18.90 29.49 -36.26
CA ARG A 125 -20.18 29.71 -36.92
C ARG A 125 -20.66 31.11 -36.60
#